data_AF-A0A832RN15-F1
#
_entry.id   AF-A0A832RN15-F1
#
_cell.length_a   1.000
_cell.length_b   1.000
_cell.length_c   1.000
_cell.angle_alpha   90.00
_cell.angle_beta   90.00
_cell.angle_gamma   90.00
#
_symmetry.space_group_name_H-M   'P 1'
#
loop_
_entity.id
_entity.type
_entity.pdbx_description
1 polymer ?
#
loop_
_entity_poly.entity_id
_entity_poly.type
_entity_poly.pdbx_seq_one_letter_code
_entity_poly.pdbx_strand_id
1 'polypeptide(L)'
;MGVHNNVHVPGESWPHFTWLAIEFFIILAIGAFSSREIVHIVAKDATPAMQNWYFFGIIFAIIAGWYMIIRNLILRKKILETRY
;
A
#
# COMPACT_ATOMS: atom_id res chain seq x y z
N MET A 1 -15.69 39.55 -28.63
CA MET A 1 -14.47 39.17 -27.88
C MET A 1 -14.73 37.79 -27.28
N GLY A 2 -14.03 36.76 -27.75
CA GLY A 2 -14.19 35.40 -27.22
C GLY A 2 -13.56 35.32 -25.84
N VAL A 3 -14.32 34.88 -24.84
CA VAL A 3 -13.78 34.58 -23.51
C VAL A 3 -12.97 33.30 -23.65
N HIS A 4 -11.64 33.41 -23.58
CA HIS A 4 -10.79 32.24 -23.44
C HIS A 4 -11.05 31.65 -22.07
N ASN A 5 -11.40 30.37 -22.00
CA ASN A 5 -11.66 29.69 -20.75
C ASN A 5 -10.32 29.24 -20.14
N ASN A 6 -9.60 30.16 -19.52
CA ASN A 6 -8.29 29.95 -18.90
C ASN A 6 -8.42 29.49 -17.43
N VAL A 7 -9.31 28.52 -17.19
CA VAL A 7 -9.38 27.81 -15.90
C VAL A 7 -8.09 27.01 -15.75
N HIS A 8 -7.12 27.60 -15.06
CA HIS A 8 -5.89 26.95 -14.63
C HIS A 8 -6.25 25.98 -13.49
N VAL A 9 -6.62 24.75 -13.85
CA VAL A 9 -6.56 23.65 -12.89
C VAL A 9 -5.07 23.37 -12.68
N PRO A 10 -4.52 23.61 -11.47
CA PRO A 10 -3.12 23.32 -11.22
C PRO A 10 -2.93 21.80 -11.40
N GLY A 11 -2.20 21.43 -12.45
CA GLY A 11 -2.04 20.03 -12.86
C GLY A 11 -1.27 19.16 -11.86
N GLU A 12 -0.74 19.73 -10.78
CA GLU A 12 0.09 19.03 -9.80
C GLU A 12 -0.09 19.64 -8.40
N SER A 13 -1.23 19.42 -7.73
CA SER A 13 -1.40 19.92 -6.35
C SER A 13 -0.96 18.93 -5.27
N TRP A 14 -0.41 17.76 -5.61
CA TRP A 14 0.02 16.78 -4.61
C TRP A 14 1.32 16.03 -5.01
N PRO A 15 2.36 16.03 -4.15
CA PRO A 15 3.58 15.26 -4.40
C PRO A 15 3.29 13.77 -4.64
N HIS A 16 3.84 13.22 -5.72
CA HIS A 16 3.60 11.83 -6.13
C HIS A 16 4.06 10.80 -5.06
N PHE A 17 5.10 11.14 -4.28
CA PHE A 17 5.54 10.32 -3.15
C PHE A 17 4.45 10.17 -2.08
N THR A 18 3.59 11.16 -1.88
CA THR A 18 2.56 11.09 -0.85
C THR A 18 1.50 10.05 -1.17
N TRP A 19 1.19 9.80 -2.45
CA TRP A 19 0.32 8.67 -2.83
C TRP A 19 0.91 7.33 -2.42
N LEU A 20 2.22 7.15 -2.61
CA LEU A 20 2.92 5.94 -2.17
C LEU A 20 2.94 5.81 -0.65
N ALA A 21 3.10 6.92 0.08
CA ALA A 21 3.05 6.92 1.54
C ALA A 21 1.65 6.57 2.07
N ILE A 22 0.60 7.16 1.49
CA ILE A 22 -0.80 6.86 1.86
C ILE A 22 -1.10 5.37 1.60
N GLU A 23 -0.75 4.87 0.41
CA GLU A 23 -0.88 3.45 0.07
C GLU A 23 -0.17 2.57 1.11
N PHE A 24 1.06 2.92 1.49
CA PHE A 24 1.83 2.17 2.47
C PHE A 24 1.15 2.08 3.83
N PHE A 25 0.63 3.20 4.35
CA PHE A 25 -0.06 3.17 5.65
C PHE A 25 -1.36 2.38 5.61
N ILE A 26 -2.09 2.41 4.49
CA ILE A 26 -3.30 1.59 4.30
C ILE A 26 -2.93 0.10 4.32
N ILE A 27 -1.93 -0.30 3.52
CA ILE A 27 -1.49 -1.70 3.45
C ILE A 27 -0.89 -2.16 4.78
N LEU A 28 -0.18 -1.29 5.50
CA LEU A 28 0.34 -1.57 6.83
C LEU A 28 -0.78 -1.81 7.84
N ALA A 29 -1.83 -0.99 7.83
CA ALA A 29 -2.98 -1.14 8.72
C ALA A 29 -3.74 -2.45 8.45
N ILE A 30 -4.00 -2.76 7.17
CA ILE A 30 -4.62 -4.02 6.75
C ILE A 30 -3.71 -5.20 7.14
N GLY A 31 -2.41 -5.09 6.87
CA GLY A 31 -1.43 -6.12 7.18
C GLY A 31 -1.35 -6.41 8.67
N ALA A 32 -1.35 -5.38 9.53
CA ALA A 32 -1.34 -5.56 10.98
C ALA A 32 -2.63 -6.20 11.50
N PHE A 33 -3.79 -5.76 10.98
CA PHE A 33 -5.08 -6.34 11.36
C PHE A 33 -5.20 -7.80 10.94
N SER A 34 -4.88 -8.11 9.68
CA SER A 34 -4.86 -9.48 9.17
C SER A 34 -3.83 -10.35 9.89
N SER A 35 -2.65 -9.82 10.17
CA SER A 35 -1.59 -10.56 10.87
C SER A 35 -2.03 -11.03 12.25
N ARG A 36 -2.76 -10.20 13.01
CA ARG A 36 -3.32 -10.61 14.31
C ARG A 36 -4.13 -11.90 14.19
N GLU A 37 -5.07 -11.93 13.25
CA GLU A 37 -5.95 -13.09 13.04
C GLU A 37 -5.18 -14.31 12.51
N ILE A 38 -4.23 -14.10 11.59
CA ILE A 38 -3.41 -15.19 11.04
C ILE A 38 -2.53 -15.83 12.12
N VAL A 39 -1.91 -15.04 13.00
CA VAL A 39 -1.10 -15.58 14.12
C VAL A 39 -1.95 -16.43 15.05
N HIS A 40 -3.18 -15.99 15.36
CA HIS A 40 -4.09 -16.78 16.19
C HIS A 40 -4.46 -18.13 15.58
N ILE A 41 -4.45 -18.25 14.25
CA ILE A 41 -4.76 -19.49 13.53
C ILE A 41 -3.51 -20.37 13.38
N VAL A 42 -2.37 -19.78 12.98
CA VAL A 42 -1.18 -20.51 12.53
C VAL A 42 -0.19 -20.79 13.67
N ALA A 43 -0.12 -19.91 14.67
CA ALA A 43 0.87 -19.95 15.75
C ALA A 43 0.22 -19.91 17.14
N LYS A 44 -0.97 -20.51 17.27
CA LYS A 44 -1.76 -20.54 18.52
C LYS A 44 -0.97 -21.07 19.71
N ASP A 45 -0.25 -22.17 19.51
CA ASP A 45 0.47 -22.89 20.58
C ASP A 45 1.94 -22.46 20.69
N ALA A 46 2.35 -21.45 19.91
CA ALA A 46 3.70 -20.92 19.95
C ALA A 46 3.93 -20.08 21.21
N THR A 47 5.18 -20.01 21.67
CA THR A 47 5.54 -19.14 22.81
C THR A 47 5.25 -17.67 22.48
N PRO A 48 4.99 -16.80 23.46
CA PRO A 48 4.68 -15.38 23.21
C PRO A 48 5.76 -14.66 22.39
N ALA A 49 7.04 -15.00 22.64
CA ALA A 49 8.15 -14.47 21.86
C ALA A 49 8.07 -14.89 20.38
N MET A 50 7.71 -16.14 20.12
CA MET A 50 7.57 -16.66 18.77
C MET A 50 6.35 -16.07 18.05
N GLN A 51 5.22 -15.89 18.75
CA GLN A 51 4.03 -15.22 18.19
C GLN A 51 4.35 -13.80 17.71
N ASN A 52 5.22 -13.07 18.42
CA ASN A 52 5.66 -11.74 18.01
C ASN A 52 6.46 -11.77 16.69
N TRP A 53 7.34 -12.76 16.53
CA TRP A 53 8.07 -12.96 15.28
C TRP A 53 7.13 -13.30 14.11
N TYR A 54 6.14 -14.17 14.33
CA TYR A 54 5.12 -14.46 13.32
C TYR A 54 4.32 -13.22 12.96
N PHE A 55 3.91 -12.42 13.95
CA PHE A 55 3.14 -11.20 13.73
C PHE A 55 3.86 -10.23 12.78
N PHE A 56 5.12 -9.89 13.07
CA PHE A 56 5.91 -9.01 12.20
C PHE A 56 6.28 -9.66 10.86
N GLY A 57 6.56 -10.97 10.85
CA GLY A 57 6.86 -11.71 9.63
C GLY A 57 5.69 -11.74 8.65
N ILE A 58 4.47 -11.91 9.12
CA ILE A 58 3.25 -11.90 8.29
C ILE A 58 2.96 -10.49 7.78
N ILE A 59 3.14 -9.43 8.61
CA ILE A 59 3.02 -8.05 8.15
C ILE A 59 3.99 -7.79 6.99
N PHE A 60 5.24 -8.18 7.17
CA PHE A 60 6.26 -8.04 6.14
C PHE A 60 5.88 -8.80 4.87
N ALA A 61 5.42 -10.06 4.99
CA ALA A 61 5.01 -10.87 3.84
C ALA A 61 3.84 -10.24 3.06
N ILE A 62 2.85 -9.66 3.76
CA ILE A 62 1.71 -8.97 3.12
C ILE A 62 2.18 -7.73 2.37
N ILE A 63 3.00 -6.88 3.00
CA ILE A 63 3.54 -5.67 2.37
C ILE A 63 4.40 -6.07 1.17
N ALA A 64 5.31 -7.02 1.34
CA ALA A 64 6.18 -7.54 0.30
C ALA A 64 5.36 -8.09 -0.89
N GLY A 65 4.33 -8.90 -0.62
CA GLY A 65 3.42 -9.43 -1.65
C GLY A 65 2.66 -8.32 -2.37
N TRP A 66 2.20 -7.29 -1.66
CA TRP A 66 1.54 -6.14 -2.28
C TRP A 66 2.48 -5.41 -3.23
N TYR A 67 3.64 -4.97 -2.76
CA TYR A 67 4.53 -4.11 -3.54
C TYR A 67 5.29 -4.85 -4.66
N MET A 68 5.60 -6.14 -4.48
CA MET A 68 6.31 -6.92 -5.51
C MET A 68 5.39 -7.54 -6.55
N ILE A 69 4.17 -7.94 -6.17
CA ILE A 69 3.27 -8.72 -7.03
C ILE A 69 2.09 -7.86 -7.43
N ILE A 70 1.19 -7.56 -6.48
CA ILE A 70 -0.12 -6.98 -6.79
C ILE A 70 0.04 -5.60 -7.42
N ARG A 71 0.87 -4.75 -6.83
CA ARG A 71 1.16 -3.41 -7.34
C ARG A 71 1.74 -3.45 -8.75
N ASN A 72 2.68 -4.36 -9.00
CA ASN A 72 3.29 -4.55 -10.32
C ASN A 72 2.34 -5.16 -11.37
N LEU A 73 1.27 -5.84 -10.95
CA LEU A 73 0.25 -6.39 -11.83
C LEU A 73 -0.87 -5.38 -12.11
N ILE A 74 -1.35 -4.67 -11.08
CA ILE A 74 -2.45 -3.70 -11.16
C ILE A 74 -1.97 -2.38 -11.81
N LEU A 75 -0.82 -1.85 -11.40
CA LEU A 75 -0.31 -0.55 -11.88
C LEU A 75 0.39 -0.64 -13.25
N ARG A 76 0.42 -1.82 -13.90
CA ARG A 76 0.80 -1.93 -15.33
C ARG A 76 -0.22 -1.29 -16.28
N LYS A 77 -1.41 -0.93 -15.80
CA LYS A 77 -2.38 -0.19 -16.61
C LYS A 77 -1.83 1.22 -16.90
N LYS A 78 -1.71 1.55 -18.19
CA LYS A 78 -1.23 2.84 -18.76
C LYS A 78 -1.85 4.12 -18.17
N ILE A 79 -2.89 4.01 -17.37
CA ILE A 79 -3.64 5.13 -16.78
C ILE A 79 -2.78 5.89 -15.74
N LEU A 80 -1.69 5.29 -15.27
CA LEU A 80 -0.73 5.90 -14.34
C LEU A 80 0.70 5.93 -14.91
N GLU A 81 0.87 5.83 -16.24
CA GLU A 81 2.15 6.14 -16.88
C GLU A 81 2.51 7.60 -16.55
N THR A 82 3.46 7.79 -15.63
CA THR A 82 4.16 9.06 -15.43
C THR A 82 5.04 9.28 -16.66
N ARG A 83 4.42 9.71 -17.76
CA ARG A 83 5.17 10.33 -18.85
C ARG A 83 5.68 11.66 -18.34
N TYR A 84 6.95 11.67 -17.96
CA TYR A 84 7.79 12.84 -18.14
C TYR A 84 7.97 13.10 -19.65
#